data_AF-A0AAU7MVE2-F1
#
_entry.id   AF-A0AAU7MVE2-F1
#
_cell.length_a   1.000
_cell.length_b   1.000
_cell.length_c   1.000
_cell.angle_alpha   90.00
_cell.angle_beta   90.00
_cell.angle_gamma   90.00
#
_symmetry.space_group_name_H-M   'P 1'
#
loop_
_entity.id
_entity.type
_entity.pdbx_description
1 polymer ?
#
loop_
_entity_poly.entity_id
_entity_poly.type
_entity_poly.pdbx_seq_one_letter_code
_entity_poly.pdbx_strand_id
1 'polypeptide(L)'
;MMKTTAKIGAFMLLLMTLACASNKNSATPEEIAALDDMIENRNFEIQALWAQPMPSQGMNNITNAGLLPFGSTANRIDITTTGGYFRMVGDTVKANLPYFGERQIGGHYNPKKGGNPV
;
A
#
# COMPACT_ATOMS: atom_id res chain seq x y z
N MET A 1 20.07 29.16 -37.60
CA MET A 1 19.67 29.27 -36.18
C MET A 1 18.71 28.15 -35.75
N MET A 2 17.59 27.94 -36.44
CA MET A 2 16.56 26.93 -36.10
C MET A 2 17.02 25.46 -36.15
N LYS A 3 17.99 25.12 -37.02
CA LYS A 3 18.54 23.76 -37.10
C LYS A 3 19.46 23.43 -35.92
N THR A 4 20.12 24.44 -35.34
CA THR A 4 21.05 24.26 -34.22
C THR A 4 20.28 24.05 -32.92
N THR A 5 19.19 24.78 -32.71
CA THR A 5 18.28 24.60 -31.57
C THR A 5 17.57 23.25 -31.61
N ALA A 6 17.16 22.78 -32.79
CA ALA A 6 16.58 21.45 -32.95
C ALA A 6 17.59 20.32 -32.61
N LYS A 7 18.86 20.49 -33.01
CA LYS A 7 19.94 19.54 -32.65
C LYS A 7 20.22 19.51 -31.15
N ILE A 8 20.24 20.68 -30.50
CA ILE A 8 20.42 20.78 -29.03
C ILE A 8 19.23 20.12 -28.30
N GLY A 9 18.00 20.36 -28.75
CA GLY A 9 16.81 19.72 -28.19
C GLY A 9 16.83 18.19 -28.35
N ALA A 10 17.21 17.69 -29.53
CA ALA A 10 17.35 16.25 -29.77
C ALA A 10 18.46 15.62 -28.90
N PHE A 11 19.57 16.34 -28.71
CA PHE A 11 20.67 15.89 -27.85
C PHE A 11 20.26 15.85 -26.37
N MET A 12 19.51 16.84 -25.90
CA MET A 12 19.01 16.89 -24.53
C MET A 12 17.96 15.79 -24.26
N LEU A 13 17.10 15.49 -25.23
CA LEU A 13 16.14 14.39 -25.16
C LEU A 13 16.85 13.02 -25.12
N LEU A 14 17.93 12.85 -25.88
CA LEU A 14 18.76 11.64 -25.86
C LEU A 14 19.47 11.44 -24.51
N LEU A 15 19.91 12.52 -23.86
CA LEU A 15 20.52 12.43 -22.53
C LEU A 15 19.52 12.01 -21.44
N MET A 16 18.26 12.45 -21.56
CA MET A 16 17.20 12.06 -20.61
C MET A 16 16.83 10.58 -20.69
N THR A 17 16.94 9.93 -21.86
CA THR A 17 16.60 8.49 -21.99
C THR A 17 17.66 7.57 -21.40
N LEU A 18 18.93 8.02 -21.29
CA LEU A 18 20.03 7.23 -20.72
C LEU A 18 20.02 7.19 -19.17
N ALA A 19 19.31 8.11 -18.51
CA ALA A 19 19.25 8.20 -17.05
C ALA A 19 18.27 7.19 -16.40
N CYS A 20 17.50 6.42 -17.20
CA CYS A 20 16.53 5.46 -16.69
C CYS A 20 17.12 4.04 -16.46
N ALA A 21 18.43 3.94 -16.20
CA ALA A 21 19.03 2.70 -15.72
C ALA A 21 18.75 2.57 -14.22
N SER A 22 17.57 2.03 -13.87
CA SER A 22 17.20 1.74 -12.49
C SER A 22 18.24 0.82 -11.86
N ASN A 23 18.89 1.29 -10.79
CA ASN A 23 19.80 0.48 -9.99
C ASN A 23 18.97 -0.64 -9.34
N LYS A 24 19.08 -1.87 -9.85
CA LYS A 24 18.39 -3.02 -9.28
C LYS A 24 19.18 -3.40 -8.04
N ASN A 25 18.73 -2.95 -6.87
CA ASN A 25 19.24 -3.46 -5.60
C ASN A 25 18.82 -4.93 -5.49
N SER A 26 19.62 -5.82 -6.09
CA SER A 26 19.39 -7.26 -6.04
C SER A 26 19.84 -7.77 -4.69
N ALA A 27 18.94 -8.46 -4.00
CA ALA A 27 19.29 -9.18 -2.77
C ALA A 27 20.48 -10.11 -3.03
N THR A 28 21.38 -10.24 -2.04
CA THR A 28 22.52 -11.14 -2.16
C THR A 28 22.04 -12.60 -2.13
N PRO A 29 22.81 -13.55 -2.68
CA PRO A 29 22.46 -14.97 -2.59
C PRO A 29 22.22 -15.45 -1.16
N GLU A 30 22.95 -14.88 -0.19
CA GLU A 30 22.82 -15.18 1.23
C GLU A 30 21.48 -14.67 1.81
N GLU A 31 21.04 -13.48 1.41
CA GLU A 31 19.73 -12.93 1.83
C GLU A 31 18.57 -13.76 1.29
N ILE A 32 18.69 -14.26 0.05
CA ILE A 32 17.69 -15.15 -0.56
C ILE A 32 17.66 -16.49 0.17
N ALA A 33 18.82 -17.10 0.44
CA ALA A 33 18.89 -18.36 1.17
C ALA A 33 18.33 -18.24 2.60
N ALA A 34 18.58 -17.12 3.29
CA ALA A 34 18.01 -16.85 4.61
C ALA A 34 16.48 -16.70 4.53
N LEU A 35 15.96 -16.05 3.49
CA LEU A 35 14.52 -15.94 3.27
C LEU A 35 13.87 -17.32 3.02
N ASP A 36 14.50 -18.15 2.19
CA ASP A 36 14.01 -19.49 1.89
C ASP A 36 13.94 -20.34 3.18
N ASP A 37 14.98 -20.32 4.01
CA ASP A 37 14.99 -21.01 5.31
C ASP A 37 13.89 -20.50 6.25
N MET A 38 13.67 -19.18 6.33
CA MET A 38 12.57 -18.60 7.13
C MET A 38 11.19 -19.08 6.67
N ILE A 39 10.98 -19.19 5.35
CA ILE A 39 9.73 -19.66 4.76
C ILE A 39 9.53 -21.15 5.01
N GLU A 40 10.56 -21.98 4.78
CA GLU A 40 10.52 -23.43 5.01
C GLU A 40 10.25 -23.77 6.47
N ASN A 41 10.92 -23.06 7.39
CA ASN A 41 10.74 -23.22 8.83
C ASN A 41 9.41 -22.65 9.35
N ARG A 42 8.62 -21.97 8.50
CA ARG A 42 7.34 -21.36 8.85
C ARG A 42 7.44 -20.51 10.12
N ASN A 43 8.53 -19.78 10.25
CA ASN A 43 8.81 -18.96 11.42
C ASN A 43 9.22 -17.57 10.98
N PHE A 44 8.21 -16.75 10.68
CA PHE A 44 8.42 -15.41 10.17
C PHE A 44 7.30 -14.47 10.59
N GLU A 45 7.61 -13.19 10.57
CA GLU A 45 6.66 -12.11 10.80
C GLU A 45 6.77 -11.07 9.70
N ILE A 46 5.63 -10.73 9.11
CA ILE A 46 5.47 -9.63 8.18
C ILE A 46 4.90 -8.46 8.97
N GLN A 47 5.65 -7.36 9.02
CA GLN A 47 5.22 -6.09 9.58
C GLN A 47 4.68 -5.20 8.45
N ALA A 48 3.39 -4.88 8.51
CA ALA A 48 2.75 -4.01 7.55
C ALA A 48 2.97 -2.55 7.96
N LEU A 49 3.52 -1.76 7.04
CA LEU A 49 3.77 -0.32 7.25
C LEU A 49 2.63 0.55 6.70
N TRP A 50 1.92 0.04 5.69
CA TRP A 50 0.87 0.76 4.98
C TRP A 50 -0.38 -0.10 4.82
N ALA A 51 -1.54 0.50 5.04
CA ALA A 51 -2.82 -0.03 4.56
C ALA A 51 -3.22 0.69 3.26
N GLN A 52 -3.85 -0.05 2.33
CA GLN A 52 -4.30 0.48 1.05
C GLN A 52 -5.83 0.34 0.92
N PRO A 53 -6.60 1.29 1.46
CA PRO A 53 -8.06 1.30 1.36
C PRO A 53 -8.54 1.30 -0.08
N MET A 54 -9.74 0.75 -0.29
CA MET A 54 -10.48 0.99 -1.52
C MET A 54 -10.89 2.48 -1.59
N PRO A 55 -10.64 3.17 -2.73
CA PRO A 55 -11.09 4.54 -2.92
C PRO A 55 -12.60 4.68 -2.75
N SER A 56 -13.04 5.63 -1.93
CA SER A 56 -14.45 5.85 -1.62
C SER A 56 -14.70 7.30 -1.16
N GLN A 57 -15.96 7.75 -1.24
CA GLN A 57 -16.29 9.16 -1.02
C GLN A 57 -16.10 9.59 0.45
N GLY A 58 -16.50 8.74 1.39
CA GLY A 58 -16.24 8.91 2.82
C GLY A 58 -14.74 8.90 3.14
N MET A 59 -13.92 8.08 2.50
CA MET A 59 -12.45 8.18 2.66
C MET A 59 -11.91 9.55 2.22
N ASN A 60 -12.42 10.09 1.11
CA ASN A 60 -12.09 11.46 0.69
C ASN A 60 -12.58 12.51 1.70
N ASN A 61 -13.79 12.35 2.24
CA ASN A 61 -14.35 13.26 3.24
C ASN A 61 -13.51 13.26 4.53
N ILE A 62 -13.08 12.10 5.02
CA ILE A 62 -12.19 11.96 6.18
C ILE A 62 -10.85 12.64 5.92
N THR A 63 -10.32 12.50 4.69
CA THR A 63 -9.08 13.18 4.27
C THR A 63 -9.23 14.70 4.29
N ASN A 64 -10.30 15.22 3.71
CA ASN A 64 -10.58 16.66 3.67
C ASN A 64 -10.83 17.26 5.05
N ALA A 65 -11.37 16.46 5.99
CA ALA A 65 -11.54 16.85 7.38
C ALA A 65 -10.22 16.86 8.18
N GLY A 66 -9.10 16.43 7.58
CA GLY A 66 -7.80 16.37 8.26
C GLY A 66 -7.74 15.29 9.35
N LEU A 67 -8.58 14.25 9.25
CA LEU A 67 -8.69 13.19 10.25
C LEU A 67 -7.76 11.99 10.00
N LEU A 68 -7.03 12.00 8.87
CA LEU A 68 -6.04 10.97 8.58
C LEU A 68 -4.73 11.24 9.32
N PRO A 69 -3.96 10.18 9.66
CA PRO A 69 -2.61 10.34 10.19
C PRO A 69 -1.72 11.17 9.25
N PHE A 70 -0.76 11.91 9.81
CA PHE A 70 0.21 12.66 9.01
C PHE A 70 0.93 11.77 8.01
N GLY A 71 1.10 12.25 6.77
CA GLY A 71 1.73 11.47 5.68
C GLY A 71 0.82 10.42 5.02
N SER A 72 -0.41 10.24 5.52
CA SER A 72 -1.42 9.36 4.92
C SER A 72 -2.26 10.06 3.86
N THR A 73 -2.85 9.28 2.96
CA THR A 73 -3.81 9.69 1.93
C THR A 73 -5.02 8.76 1.94
N ALA A 74 -6.13 9.15 1.30
CA ALA A 74 -7.35 8.34 1.22
C ALA A 74 -7.14 6.89 0.74
N ASN A 75 -6.08 6.64 -0.03
CA ASN A 75 -5.70 5.35 -0.60
C ASN A 75 -4.40 4.75 -0.02
N ARG A 76 -3.76 5.40 0.95
CA ARG A 76 -2.54 4.91 1.61
C ARG A 76 -2.45 5.43 3.03
N ILE A 77 -2.75 4.58 4.01
CA ILE A 77 -2.74 4.91 5.42
C ILE A 77 -1.47 4.39 6.06
N ASP A 78 -0.73 5.27 6.73
CA ASP A 78 0.39 4.89 7.57
C ASP A 78 -0.13 4.14 8.81
N ILE A 79 0.29 2.89 8.96
CA ILE A 79 -0.09 2.02 10.08
C ILE A 79 1.11 1.58 10.92
N THR A 80 2.27 2.24 10.74
CA THR A 80 3.49 1.92 11.50
C THR A 80 3.32 2.09 13.01
N THR A 81 2.44 3.03 13.42
CA THR A 81 2.18 3.34 14.83
C THR A 81 0.98 2.60 15.43
N THR A 82 0.00 2.25 14.60
CA THR A 82 -1.20 1.50 15.00
C THR A 82 -1.01 -0.01 14.91
N GLY A 83 0.03 -0.44 14.20
CA GLY A 83 0.41 -1.82 14.04
C GLY A 83 -0.28 -2.48 12.84
N GLY A 84 0.31 -3.58 12.43
CA GLY A 84 -0.19 -4.42 11.36
C GLY A 84 0.79 -5.57 11.23
N TYR A 85 0.39 -6.78 11.59
CA TYR A 85 1.30 -7.91 11.48
C TYR A 85 0.59 -9.18 11.02
N PHE A 86 1.38 -10.01 10.34
CA PHE A 86 1.08 -11.40 10.07
C PHE A 86 2.25 -12.23 10.58
N ARG A 87 2.01 -13.12 11.54
CA ARG A 87 3.01 -13.98 12.16
C ARG A 87 2.67 -15.44 11.91
N MET A 88 3.63 -16.18 11.38
CA MET A 88 3.60 -17.62 11.21
C MET A 88 4.59 -18.25 12.17
N VAL A 89 4.14 -19.23 12.96
CA VAL A 89 4.99 -20.04 13.84
C VAL A 89 4.54 -21.50 13.74
N GLY A 90 5.28 -22.29 12.95
CA GLY A 90 4.90 -23.67 12.65
C GLY A 90 3.55 -23.68 11.94
N ASP A 91 2.54 -24.34 12.53
CA ASP A 91 1.18 -24.39 11.97
C ASP A 91 0.23 -23.33 12.56
N THR A 92 0.74 -22.42 13.40
CA THR A 92 -0.06 -21.36 14.02
C THR A 92 0.11 -20.04 13.28
N VAL A 93 -1.03 -19.45 12.89
CA VAL A 93 -1.10 -18.10 12.32
C VAL A 93 -1.69 -17.15 13.36
N LYS A 94 -1.04 -15.99 13.54
CA LYS A 94 -1.59 -14.84 14.28
C LYS A 94 -1.50 -13.61 13.39
N ALA A 95 -2.59 -12.86 13.27
CA ALA A 95 -2.60 -11.65 12.48
C ALA A 95 -3.42 -10.56 13.16
N ASN A 96 -2.93 -9.32 13.04
CA ASN A 96 -3.68 -8.12 13.34
C ASN A 96 -3.54 -7.20 12.13
N LEU A 97 -4.59 -7.08 11.33
CA LEU A 97 -4.59 -6.30 10.09
C LEU A 97 -5.72 -5.27 10.17
N PRO A 98 -5.41 -3.99 10.43
CA PRO A 98 -6.43 -2.97 10.55
C PRO A 98 -7.13 -2.72 9.20
N TYR A 99 -8.46 -2.64 9.24
CA TYR A 99 -9.27 -2.34 8.07
C TYR A 99 -9.61 -0.85 8.00
N PHE A 100 -9.35 -0.25 6.84
CA PHE A 100 -9.68 1.13 6.51
C PHE A 100 -10.56 1.13 5.26
N GLY A 101 -11.77 1.64 5.39
CA GLY A 101 -12.74 1.67 4.31
C GLY A 101 -14.15 1.95 4.81
N GLU A 102 -15.10 1.91 3.89
CA GLU A 102 -16.51 2.12 4.19
C GLU A 102 -17.26 0.79 4.24
N ARG A 103 -18.25 0.71 5.14
CA ARG A 103 -19.19 -0.41 5.13
C ARG A 103 -20.06 -0.29 3.88
N GLN A 104 -19.79 -1.12 2.87
CA GLN A 104 -20.57 -1.18 1.63
C GLN A 104 -21.88 -1.98 1.77
N ILE A 105 -22.06 -2.69 2.89
CA ILE A 105 -23.30 -3.41 3.18
C ILE A 105 -24.31 -2.43 3.76
N GLY A 106 -25.24 -1.97 2.92
CA GLY A 106 -26.45 -1.31 3.37
C GLY A 106 -27.33 -2.32 4.10
N GLY A 107 -27.63 -2.07 5.37
CA GLY A 107 -28.70 -2.80 6.06
C GLY A 107 -30.02 -2.50 5.35
N HIS A 108 -30.73 -3.53 4.90
CA HIS A 108 -32.10 -3.34 4.43
C HIS A 108 -32.96 -3.04 5.66
N TYR A 109 -33.39 -1.80 5.82
CA TYR A 109 -34.42 -1.49 6.80
C TYR A 109 -35.75 -2.03 6.29
N ASN A 110 -36.38 -2.93 7.05
CA ASN A 110 -37.73 -3.39 6.70
C ASN A 110 -38.74 -2.31 7.12
N PRO A 111 -39.39 -1.60 6.17
CA PRO A 111 -40.36 -0.55 6.52
C PRO A 111 -41.58 -1.12 7.25
N LYS A 112 -41.82 -2.44 7.19
CA LYS A 112 -42.95 -3.11 7.88
C LYS A 112 -42.67 -3.48 9.34
N LYS A 113 -41.46 -3.26 9.86
CA LYS A 113 -41.08 -3.53 11.28
C LYS A 113 -40.53 -2.30 12.01
N GLY A 114 -41.06 -1.11 11.71
CA GLY A 114 -40.73 0.11 12.46
C GLY A 114 -39.27 0.54 12.34
N GLY A 115 -38.60 0.24 11.22
CA GLY A 115 -37.23 0.71 10.98
C GLY A 115 -36.14 -0.08 11.70
N ASN A 116 -36.40 -1.33 12.11
CA ASN A 116 -35.34 -2.18 12.63
C ASN A 116 -34.43 -2.72 11.50
N PRO A 117 -33.10 -2.76 11.70
CA PRO A 117 -32.17 -3.39 10.76
C PRO A 117 -32.52 -4.88 10.62
N VAL A 118 -32.42 -5.42 9.40
CA VAL A 118 -32.44 -6.88 9.13
C VAL A 118 -31.01 -7.37 9.00
#